data_AF-A0A3N6JAD5-F1
#
_entry.id   AF-A0A3N6JAD5-F1
#
_cell.length_a   1.000
_cell.length_b   1.000
_cell.length_c   1.000
_cell.angle_alpha   90.00
_cell.angle_beta   90.00
_cell.angle_gamma   90.00
#
_symmetry.space_group_name_H-M   'P 1'
#
loop_
_entity.id
_entity.type
_entity.pdbx_description
1 polymer ?
#
loop_
_entity_poly.entity_id
_entity_poly.type
_entity_poly.pdbx_seq_one_letter_code
_entity_poly.pdbx_strand_id
1 'polypeptide(L)' 'MNATASVHEGDPDRNDIVIAATAELHQRTVLHYDGGFDMIASLTGQPTEWVVPPGSADR' A
#
# COMPACT_ATOMS: atom_id res chain seq x y z
N MET A 1 -10.15 -9.48 -13.54
CA MET A 1 -9.47 -9.40 -12.23
C MET A 1 -7.99 -9.27 -12.52
N ASN A 2 -7.43 -8.05 -12.48
CA ASN A 2 -6.00 -7.82 -12.67
C ASN A 2 -5.56 -6.84 -11.59
N ALA A 3 -4.84 -7.33 -10.59
CA ALA A 3 -4.13 -6.50 -9.62
C ALA A 3 -2.63 -6.71 -9.90
N THR A 4 -1.93 -5.61 -10.15
CA THR A 4 -0.47 -5.58 -10.33
C THR A 4 0.15 -5.32 -8.96
N ALA A 5 0.90 -6.27 -8.40
CA ALA A 5 1.66 -6.07 -7.17
C ALA A 5 3.09 -5.64 -7.54
N SER A 6 3.55 -4.50 -7.00
CA SER A 6 4.96 -4.10 -7.00
C SER A 6 5.62 -4.67 -5.74
N VAL A 7 6.91 -5.01 -5.83
CA VAL A 7 7.72 -5.52 -4.71
C VAL A 7 8.86 -4.53 -4.48
N HIS A 8 8.69 -3.51 -3.65
CA HIS A 8 9.80 -2.62 -3.24
C HIS A 8 9.78 -2.37 -1.73
N GLU A 9 10.74 -2.94 -1.03
CA GLU A 9 10.81 -2.87 0.43
C GLU A 9 11.23 -1.46 0.90
N GLY A 10 10.28 -0.70 1.47
CA GLY A 10 10.55 0.31 2.49
C GLY A 10 10.51 1.79 2.09
N ASP A 11 10.44 2.13 0.81
CA ASP A 11 10.23 3.52 0.32
C ASP A 11 9.14 3.49 -0.75
N PRO A 12 8.08 4.32 -0.65
CA PRO A 12 6.98 4.31 -1.62
C PRO A 12 7.48 4.65 -3.03
N ASP A 13 7.15 3.78 -3.98
CA ASP A 13 7.43 4.03 -5.39
C ASP A 13 6.41 5.00 -6.01
N ARG A 14 6.65 5.42 -7.26
CA ARG A 14 5.75 6.34 -7.96
C ARG A 14 4.34 5.77 -8.16
N ASN A 15 4.20 4.45 -8.30
CA ASN A 15 2.91 3.79 -8.46
C ASN A 15 2.15 3.75 -7.12
N ASP A 16 2.84 3.55 -6.00
CA ASP A 16 2.24 3.55 -4.66
C ASP A 16 1.53 4.87 -4.38
N ILE A 17 2.14 6.00 -4.77
CA ILE A 17 1.54 7.33 -4.63
C ILE A 17 0.23 7.42 -5.43
N VAL A 18 0.21 6.95 -6.68
CA VAL A 18 -0.99 7.00 -7.53
C VAL A 18 -2.11 6.11 -6.97
N ILE A 19 -1.76 4.92 -6.48
CA ILE A 19 -2.71 3.99 -5.86
C ILE A 19 -3.27 4.59 -4.57
N ALA A 20 -2.40 5.10 -3.69
CA ALA A 20 -2.79 5.69 -2.41
C ALA A 20 -3.67 6.93 -2.60
N ALA A 21 -3.31 7.85 -3.50
CA ALA A 21 -4.11 9.04 -3.77
C ALA A 21 -5.49 8.70 -4.36
N THR A 22 -5.55 7.66 -5.21
CA THR A 22 -6.83 7.17 -5.75
C THR A 22 -7.71 6.62 -4.63
N ALA A 23 -7.15 5.82 -3.72
CA ALA A 23 -7.88 5.27 -2.59
C ALA A 23 -8.36 6.35 -1.62
N GLU A 24 -7.51 7.33 -1.31
CA GLU A 24 -7.85 8.49 -0.46
C GLU A 24 -9.02 9.29 -1.06
N LEU A 25 -8.94 9.66 -2.34
CA LEU A 25 -9.98 10.40 -3.05
C LEU A 25 -11.33 9.68 -3.04
N HIS A 26 -11.31 8.35 -3.07
CA HIS A 26 -12.51 7.51 -3.07
C HIS A 26 -12.89 6.96 -1.69
N GLN A 27 -12.23 7.42 -0.63
CA GLN A 27 -12.46 6.97 0.75
C GLN A 27 -12.41 5.45 0.90
N ARG A 28 -11.39 4.82 0.29
CA ARG A 28 -11.16 3.38 0.33
C ARG A 28 -9.90 3.04 1.12
N THR A 29 -9.91 1.86 1.72
CA THR A 29 -8.73 1.25 2.33
C THR A 29 -7.82 0.68 1.24
N VAL A 30 -6.53 0.99 1.29
CA VAL A 30 -5.54 0.29 0.47
C VAL A 30 -5.22 -1.03 1.14
N LEU A 31 -5.43 -2.13 0.43
CA LEU A 31 -5.04 -3.47 0.88
C LEU A 31 -3.71 -3.84 0.19
N HIS A 32 -2.63 -4.05 0.96
CA HIS A 32 -1.26 -4.14 0.43
C HIS A 32 -0.39 -5.22 1.08
N TYR A 33 0.76 -5.51 0.46
CA TYR A 33 1.88 -6.26 1.03
C TYR A 33 3.20 -5.55 0.69
N ASP A 34 3.24 -4.26 0.98
CA ASP A 34 4.36 -3.38 0.71
C ASP A 34 4.43 -2.31 1.81
N GLY A 35 5.61 -2.13 2.41
CA GLY A 35 5.82 -1.16 3.49
C GLY A 35 5.70 0.31 3.04
N GLY A 36 5.81 0.61 1.75
CA GLY A 36 5.66 1.96 1.22
C GLY A 36 4.30 2.59 1.55
N PHE A 37 3.23 1.78 1.60
CA PHE A 37 1.89 2.26 1.98
C PHE A 37 1.78 2.65 3.46
N ASP A 38 2.52 2.01 4.37
CA ASP A 38 2.57 2.42 5.78
C ASP A 38 3.25 3.79 5.92
N MET A 39 4.30 4.05 5.13
CA MET A 39 4.93 5.37 5.08
C MET A 39 3.95 6.43 4.57
N ILE A 40 3.24 6.17 3.47
CA ILE A 40 2.23 7.09 2.94
C ILE A 40 1.13 7.35 3.98
N ALA A 41 0.57 6.29 4.59
CA ALA A 41 -0.47 6.39 5.60
C ALA A 41 -0.03 7.18 6.83
N SER A 42 1.26 7.09 7.21
CA SER A 42 1.80 7.88 8.32
C SER A 42 1.74 9.40 8.07
N LEU A 43 1.74 9.82 6.80
CA LEU A 43 1.69 11.22 6.38
C LEU A 43 0.26 11.69 6.05
N THR A 44 -0.55 10.86 5.40
CA THR A 44 -1.90 11.23 4.94
C THR A 44 -2.99 10.87 5.96
N GLY A 45 -2.73 9.92 6.85
CA GLY A 45 -3.73 9.34 7.74
C GLY A 45 -4.78 8.47 7.02
N GLN A 46 -4.59 8.16 5.74
CA GLN A 46 -5.52 7.34 4.98
C GLN A 46 -5.52 5.88 5.48
N PRO A 47 -6.66 5.17 5.41
CA PRO A 47 -6.73 3.80 5.86
C PRO A 47 -5.92 2.86 4.95
N THR A 48 -5.06 2.05 5.56
CA THR A 48 -4.30 0.98 4.92
C THR A 48 -4.41 -0.31 5.74
N GLU A 49 -4.26 -1.44 5.06
CA GLU A 49 -4.32 -2.77 5.68
C GLU A 49 -3.39 -3.75 4.95
N TRP A 50 -2.68 -4.56 5.72
CA TRP A 50 -1.87 -5.65 5.21
C TRP A 50 -2.75 -6.85 4.81
N VAL A 51 -2.55 -7.40 3.61
CA VAL A 51 -3.28 -8.62 3.14
C VAL A 51 -3.06 -9.82 4.05
N VAL A 52 -1.84 -9.92 4.60
CA VAL A 52 -1.40 -10.90 5.59
C VAL A 52 -0.35 -10.21 6.47
N PRO A 53 -0.07 -10.70 7.68
CA PRO A 53 0.97 -10.10 8.53
C PRO A 53 2.31 -9.93 7.77
N PRO A 54 3.03 -8.81 7.96
CA PRO A 54 4.34 -8.60 7.34
C PRO A 54 5.28 -9.77 7.62
N GLY A 55 6.06 -10.18 6.63
CA GLY A 55 6.99 -11.30 6.74
C GLY A 55 6.37 -12.68 6.60
N SER A 56 5.04 -12.81 6.57
CA SER A 56 4.38 -14.13 6.50
C SER A 56 4.28 -14.72 5.09
N ALA A 57 4.47 -13.91 4.04
CA ALA A 57 4.42 -14.33 2.64
C ALA A 57 5.78 -14.31 1.91
N ASP A 58 6.90 -14.11 2.62
CA ASP A 58 8.24 -13.91 2.04
C ASP A 58 8.94 -15.24 1.65
N ARG A 59 8.18 -16.34 1.52
CA ARG A 59 8.71 -17.71 1.37
C ARG A 59 8.76 -18.17 -0.08
#